data_AF-A0A5B8V0I3-F1
#
_entry.id   AF-A0A5B8V0I3-F1
#
_cell.length_a   1.000
_cell.length_b   1.000
_cell.length_c   1.000
_cell.angle_alpha   90.00
_cell.angle_beta   90.00
_cell.angle_gamma   90.00
#
_symmetry.space_group_name_H-M   'P 1'
#
loop_
_entity.id
_entity.type
_entity.pdbx_description
1 polymer ?
#
loop_
_entity_poly.entity_id
_entity_poly.type
_entity_poly.pdbx_seq_one_letter_code
_entity_poly.pdbx_strand_id
1 'polypeptide(L)'
;MAKIKWKGFEIEGHLDIFVADYEDEFKGEIEKWQNVLIYGDPGGLRSFARLLMKIADLNQENEAGLPIGAREHYELRPNLELSKSSVQTILGRIDAKGTGRFYDRFVAKDEKKKSQV
;
A
#
# COMPACT_ATOMS: atom_id res chain seq x y z
N MET A 1 -9.41 -26.86 13.52
CA MET A 1 -9.86 -25.45 13.56
C MET A 1 -8.71 -24.59 13.06
N ALA A 2 -8.92 -23.79 12.00
CA ALA A 2 -7.90 -22.87 11.52
C ALA A 2 -7.72 -21.74 12.55
N LYS A 3 -6.49 -21.47 12.98
CA LYS A 3 -6.18 -20.33 13.85
C LYS A 3 -6.39 -19.05 13.02
N ILE A 4 -7.30 -18.18 13.47
CA ILE A 4 -7.39 -16.81 12.94
C ILE A 4 -6.09 -16.12 13.34
N LYS A 5 -5.20 -15.90 12.37
CA LYS A 5 -3.97 -15.14 12.58
C LYS A 5 -4.33 -13.67 12.43
N TRP A 6 -4.43 -12.95 13.55
CA TRP A 6 -4.58 -11.51 13.54
C TRP A 6 -3.35 -10.89 12.85
N LYS A 7 -3.59 -10.11 11.80
CA LYS A 7 -2.59 -9.27 11.14
C LYS A 7 -2.60 -7.91 11.83
N GLY A 8 -1.43 -7.32 12.05
CA GLY A 8 -1.27 -6.08 12.79
C GLY A 8 0.07 -6.02 13.52
N PHE A 9 0.48 -4.79 13.87
CA PHE A 9 1.74 -4.50 14.57
C PHE A 9 3.02 -4.90 13.80
N GLU A 10 2.96 -4.99 12.47
CA GLU A 10 4.15 -5.26 11.65
C GLU A 10 5.10 -4.05 11.51
N ILE A 11 4.64 -2.86 11.90
CA ILE A 11 5.42 -1.63 11.87
C ILE A 11 6.13 -1.45 13.22
N GLU A 12 7.43 -1.22 13.16
CA GLU A 12 8.30 -0.90 14.29
C GLU A 12 8.71 0.57 14.20
N GLY A 13 8.90 1.27 15.32
CA GLY A 13 9.29 2.70 15.29
C GLY A 13 8.17 3.61 14.76
N HIS A 14 8.54 4.73 14.15
CA HIS A 14 7.60 5.74 13.67
C HIS A 14 7.45 5.72 12.15
N LEU A 15 6.20 5.65 11.69
CA LEU A 15 5.80 5.74 10.29
C LEU A 15 4.55 6.62 10.19
N ASP A 16 4.60 7.65 9.37
CA ASP A 16 3.49 8.56 9.08
C ASP A 16 3.09 8.44 7.60
N ILE A 17 1.80 8.25 7.35
CA ILE A 17 1.22 8.19 6.00
C ILE A 17 0.04 9.13 5.93
N PHE A 18 0.09 10.14 5.07
CA PHE A 18 -1.02 11.08 4.87
C PHE A 18 -1.06 11.61 3.44
N VAL A 19 -2.21 12.15 3.05
CA VAL A 19 -2.39 12.86 1.78
C VAL A 19 -2.26 14.35 2.05
N ALA A 20 -1.46 15.04 1.25
CA ALA A 20 -1.38 16.49 1.27
C ALA A 20 -1.78 17.06 -0.09
N ASP A 21 -2.61 18.08 -0.02
CA ASP A 21 -3.01 18.89 -1.15
C ASP A 21 -2.00 20.02 -1.35
N TYR A 22 -1.57 20.21 -2.59
CA TYR A 22 -0.66 21.27 -3.00
C TYR A 22 -1.29 22.10 -4.10
N GLU A 23 -0.96 23.38 -4.09
CA GLU A 23 -1.37 24.36 -5.08
C GLU A 23 -0.19 25.31 -5.31
N ASP A 24 0.16 25.54 -6.57
CA ASP A 24 1.22 26.47 -6.95
C ASP A 24 0.90 27.16 -8.27
N GLU A 25 1.42 28.36 -8.47
CA GLU A 25 1.30 29.09 -9.73
C GLU A 25 2.52 28.81 -10.60
N PHE A 26 2.31 28.15 -11.73
CA PHE A 26 3.35 27.92 -12.72
C PHE A 26 2.98 28.55 -14.06
N LYS A 27 3.77 29.53 -14.49
CA LYS A 27 3.57 30.28 -15.76
C LYS A 27 2.19 30.96 -15.89
N GLY A 28 1.64 31.46 -14.79
CA GLY A 28 0.33 32.13 -14.78
C GLY A 28 -0.87 31.19 -14.75
N GLU A 29 -0.64 29.88 -14.60
CA GLU A 29 -1.68 28.89 -14.37
C GLU A 29 -1.55 28.31 -12.96
N ILE A 30 -2.69 28.15 -12.27
CA ILE A 30 -2.74 27.49 -10.96
C ILE A 30 -2.76 25.98 -11.18
N GLU A 31 -1.70 25.30 -10.78
CA GLU A 31 -1.61 23.85 -10.75
C GLU A 31 -2.00 23.33 -9.37
N LYS A 32 -2.84 22.30 -9.30
CA LYS A 32 -3.25 21.63 -8.06
C LYS A 32 -2.95 20.14 -8.16
N TRP A 33 -2.32 19.58 -7.14
CA TRP A 33 -2.03 18.15 -7.09
C TRP A 33 -2.08 17.61 -5.67
N GLN A 34 -2.11 16.29 -5.55
CA GLN A 34 -2.06 15.60 -4.26
C GLN A 34 -0.82 14.72 -4.20
N ASN A 35 -0.13 14.76 -3.07
CA ASN A 35 0.93 13.79 -2.77
C ASN A 35 0.49 12.87 -1.63
N VAL A 36 0.77 11.57 -1.80
CA VAL A 36 0.78 10.64 -0.68
C VAL A 36 2.18 10.69 -0.08
N LEU A 37 2.26 11.18 1.16
CA LEU A 37 3.49 11.34 1.90
C LEU A 37 3.68 10.13 2.80
N ILE A 38 4.82 9.46 2.69
CA ILE A 38 5.21 8.32 3.51
C ILE A 38 6.54 8.68 4.16
N TYR A 39 6.50 8.98 5.45
CA TYR A 39 7.66 9.38 6.22
C TYR A 39 7.86 8.42 7.38
N GLY A 40 9.11 8.16 7.75
CA GLY A 40 9.39 7.34 8.92
C GLY A 40 10.82 7.48 9.39
N ASP A 41 11.05 7.06 10.62
CA ASP A 41 12.40 6.83 11.10
C ASP A 41 12.99 5.56 10.43
N PRO A 42 14.29 5.26 10.60
CA PRO A 42 14.89 4.08 10.02
C PRO A 42 14.20 2.76 10.42
N GLY A 43 13.58 2.68 11.60
CA GLY A 43 12.82 1.51 12.05
C GLY A 43 11.52 1.38 11.25
N GLY A 44 10.72 2.45 11.22
CA GLY A 44 9.43 2.53 10.54
C GLY A 44 9.53 2.19 9.07
N LEU A 45 10.49 2.82 8.36
CA LEU A 45 10.71 2.58 6.95
C LEU A 45 11.18 1.14 6.67
N ARG A 46 12.08 0.58 7.49
CA ARG A 46 12.54 -0.81 7.31
C ARG A 46 11.42 -1.81 7.58
N SER A 47 10.62 -1.61 8.62
CA SER A 47 9.47 -2.49 8.91
C SER A 47 8.40 -2.39 7.83
N PHE A 48 8.13 -1.19 7.32
CA PHE A 48 7.20 -0.98 6.21
C PHE A 48 7.67 -1.71 4.94
N ALA A 49 8.96 -1.59 4.61
CA ALA A 49 9.55 -2.33 3.49
C ALA A 49 9.45 -3.85 3.67
N ARG A 50 9.67 -4.38 4.89
CA ARG A 50 9.47 -5.81 5.17
C ARG A 50 8.02 -6.25 4.97
N LEU A 51 7.05 -5.42 5.37
CA LEU A 51 5.64 -5.71 5.14
C LEU A 51 5.30 -5.74 3.64
N LEU A 52 5.81 -4.78 2.87
CA LEU A 52 5.67 -4.77 1.40
C LEU A 52 6.23 -6.04 0.77
N MET A 53 7.44 -6.44 1.14
CA MET A 53 8.08 -7.67 0.65
C MET A 53 7.26 -8.90 1.02
N LYS A 54 6.77 -8.98 2.26
CA LYS A 54 5.92 -10.08 2.73
C LYS A 54 4.65 -10.23 1.88
N ILE A 55 4.00 -9.12 1.53
CA ILE A 55 2.80 -9.13 0.67
C ILE A 55 3.16 -9.53 -0.77
N ALA A 56 4.27 -9.01 -1.30
CA ALA A 56 4.75 -9.31 -2.65
C ALA A 56 5.10 -10.79 -2.83
N ASP A 57 5.83 -11.36 -1.87
CA ASP A 57 6.33 -12.73 -1.91
C ASP A 57 5.27 -13.77 -1.50
N LEU A 58 4.12 -13.34 -0.97
CA LEU A 58 3.05 -14.25 -0.60
C LEU A 58 2.48 -14.94 -1.84
N ASN A 59 2.53 -16.27 -1.83
CA ASN A 59 1.75 -17.10 -2.73
C ASN A 59 0.29 -17.20 -2.22
N GLN A 60 -0.55 -16.28 -2.70
CA GLN A 60 -1.96 -16.17 -2.30
C GLN A 60 -2.77 -17.43 -2.60
N GLU A 61 -2.39 -18.22 -3.61
CA GLU A 61 -3.11 -19.44 -3.99
C GLU A 61 -3.05 -20.50 -2.88
N ASN A 62 -1.95 -20.53 -2.14
CA ASN A 62 -1.74 -21.47 -1.03
C ASN A 62 -2.29 -20.97 0.31
N GLU A 63 -2.80 -19.73 0.37
CA GLU A 63 -3.27 -19.14 1.62
C GLU A 63 -4.67 -19.64 1.97
N ALA A 64 -4.77 -20.68 2.80
CA ALA A 64 -6.04 -21.33 3.14
C ALA A 64 -7.06 -20.38 3.78
N GLY A 65 -6.60 -19.33 4.48
CA GLY A 65 -7.49 -18.34 5.11
C GLY A 65 -8.06 -17.29 4.16
N LEU A 66 -7.60 -17.25 2.91
CA LEU A 66 -8.02 -16.24 1.92
C LEU A 66 -9.06 -16.83 0.96
N PRO A 67 -10.29 -16.29 0.90
CA PRO A 67 -11.31 -16.75 -0.05
C PRO A 67 -10.92 -16.51 -1.53
N ILE A 68 -11.48 -17.32 -2.44
CA ILE A 68 -11.37 -17.06 -3.88
C ILE A 68 -12.01 -15.70 -4.20
N GLY A 69 -11.32 -14.89 -5.02
CA GLY A 69 -11.75 -13.53 -5.35
C GLY A 69 -11.33 -12.46 -4.32
N ALA A 70 -10.85 -12.85 -3.14
CA ALA A 70 -10.29 -11.93 -2.15
C ALA A 70 -8.82 -11.60 -2.45
N ARG A 71 -8.30 -10.58 -1.76
CA ARG A 71 -6.92 -10.07 -1.90
C ARG A 71 -6.24 -10.06 -0.55
N GLU A 72 -4.99 -10.51 -0.52
CA GLU A 72 -4.15 -10.31 0.64
C GLU A 72 -4.00 -8.81 0.91
N HIS A 73 -4.30 -8.38 2.14
CA HIS A 73 -4.07 -7.02 2.58
C HIS A 73 -3.84 -6.94 4.09
N TYR A 74 -3.33 -5.79 4.50
CA TYR A 74 -3.08 -5.35 5.85
C TYR A 74 -3.70 -3.96 6.03
N GLU A 75 -4.30 -3.76 7.19
CA GLU A 75 -4.88 -2.48 7.58
C GLU A 75 -3.97 -1.82 8.62
N LEU A 76 -3.42 -0.67 8.27
CA LEU A 76 -2.53 0.12 9.12
C LEU A 76 -3.33 1.29 9.69
N ARG A 77 -3.47 1.33 11.01
CA ARG A 77 -4.33 2.29 11.69
C ARG A 77 -3.50 3.37 12.38
N PRO A 78 -3.96 4.63 12.36
CA PRO A 78 -3.35 5.70 13.13
C PRO A 78 -3.31 5.34 14.62
N ASN A 79 -2.24 5.75 15.31
CA ASN A 79 -2.00 5.49 16.73
C ASN A 79 -1.80 4.01 17.13
N LEU A 80 -1.76 3.09 16.17
CA LEU A 80 -1.49 1.66 16.40
C LEU A 80 -0.29 1.21 15.59
N GLU A 81 -0.46 1.12 14.27
CA GLU A 81 0.63 0.79 13.34
C GLU A 81 1.29 2.06 12.77
N LEU A 82 0.55 3.17 12.74
CA LEU A 82 0.99 4.44 12.17
C LEU A 82 1.01 5.55 13.23
N SER A 83 1.69 6.65 12.90
CA SER A 83 1.66 7.90 13.67
C SER A 83 0.23 8.42 13.84
N LYS A 84 -0.01 9.22 14.88
CA LYS A 84 -1.34 9.80 15.17
C LYS A 84 -1.83 10.75 14.07
N SER A 85 -0.91 11.39 13.35
CA SER A 85 -1.18 12.29 12.23
C SER A 85 -1.55 11.55 10.94
N SER A 86 -1.40 10.23 10.90
CA SER A 86 -1.63 9.46 9.68
C SER A 86 -3.10 9.32 9.35
N VAL A 87 -3.36 9.03 8.08
CA VAL A 87 -4.62 8.46 7.61
C VAL A 87 -4.55 6.93 7.68
N GLN A 88 -5.69 6.31 7.96
CA GLN A 88 -5.81 4.86 7.90
C GLN A 88 -5.50 4.37 6.48
N THR A 89 -4.61 3.38 6.38
CA THR A 89 -4.04 2.95 5.11
C THR A 89 -4.19 1.45 4.95
N ILE A 90 -4.72 1.01 3.80
CA ILE A 90 -4.79 -0.40 3.43
C ILE A 90 -3.69 -0.69 2.42
N LEU A 91 -2.84 -1.66 2.75
CA LEU A 91 -1.76 -2.13 1.88
C LEU A 91 -2.04 -3.57 1.47
N GLY A 92 -2.06 -3.88 0.17
CA GLY A 92 -2.40 -5.23 -0.28
C GLY A 92 -2.10 -5.50 -1.74
N ARG A 93 -2.36 -6.74 -2.14
CA ARG A 93 -2.25 -7.20 -3.52
C ARG A 93 -3.35 -6.61 -4.38
N ILE A 94 -3.01 -6.30 -5.62
CA ILE A 94 -3.99 -5.84 -6.60
C ILE A 94 -4.78 -7.00 -7.23
N ASP A 95 -4.10 -8.13 -7.42
CA ASP A 95 -4.65 -9.36 -7.99
C ASP A 95 -5.38 -10.21 -6.95
N ALA A 96 -6.58 -10.67 -7.31
CA ALA A 96 -7.39 -11.52 -6.47
C ALA A 96 -7.01 -13.01 -6.58
N LYS A 97 -7.03 -13.72 -5.45
CA LYS A 97 -6.79 -15.17 -5.36
C LYS A 97 -7.70 -15.96 -6.31
N GLY A 98 -7.14 -16.94 -6.99
CA GLY A 98 -7.82 -17.89 -7.87
C GLY A 98 -8.29 -17.32 -9.21
N THR A 99 -8.33 -16.00 -9.37
CA THR A 99 -8.82 -15.35 -10.59
C THR A 99 -7.77 -14.46 -11.26
N GLY A 100 -6.78 -13.98 -10.51
CA GLY A 100 -5.81 -12.98 -10.97
C GLY A 100 -6.43 -11.62 -11.31
N ARG A 101 -7.73 -11.41 -11.08
CA ARG A 101 -8.44 -10.19 -11.49
C ARG A 101 -8.06 -9.00 -10.63
N PHE A 102 -7.77 -7.88 -11.29
CA PHE A 102 -7.56 -6.60 -10.62
C PHE A 102 -8.93 -5.97 -10.28
N TYR A 103 -8.96 -4.95 -9.42
CA TYR A 103 -10.21 -4.27 -9.07
C TYR A 103 -10.65 -3.29 -10.17
N ASP A 104 -11.96 -3.03 -10.27
CA ASP A 104 -12.56 -2.31 -11.42
C ASP A 104 -12.04 -0.88 -11.62
N ARG A 105 -11.60 -0.21 -10.54
CA ARG A 105 -11.00 1.14 -10.61
C ARG A 105 -9.58 1.14 -11.16
N PHE A 106 -8.90 -0.01 -11.28
CA PHE A 106 -7.51 -0.03 -11.71
C PHE A 106 -7.39 0.38 -13.17
N VAL A 107 -6.53 1.37 -13.43
CA VAL A 107 -6.09 1.76 -14.76
C VAL A 107 -4.59 1.50 -14.83
N ALA A 108 -4.17 0.70 -15.82
CA ALA A 108 -2.75 0.40 -16.01
C ALA A 108 -1.99 1.67 -16.42
N LYS A 109 -0.73 1.77 -15.99
CA LYS A 109 0.20 2.77 -16.52
C LYS A 109 0.47 2.52 -18.00
N ASP A 110 0.77 3.57 -18.75
CA ASP A 110 1.21 3.45 -20.13
C ASP A 110 2.50 2.63 -20.23
N GLU A 111 2.59 1.79 -21.25
CA GLU A 111 3.83 1.10 -21.58
C GLU A 111 4.84 2.10 -22.13
N LYS A 112 5.95 2.32 -21.42
CA LYS A 112 7.09 3.02 -22.00
C LYS A 112 7.60 2.18 -23.17
N LYS A 113 7.40 2.64 -24.40
CA LYS A 113 8.12 2.10 -25.56
C LYS A 113 9.60 2.17 -25.22
N LYS A 114 10.27 1.01 -25.16
CA LYS A 114 11.73 0.98 -25.04
C LYS A 114 12.28 1.67 -26.28
N SER A 115 12.82 2.86 -26.12
CA SER A 115 13.66 3.48 -27.14
C SER A 115 14.78 2.49 -27.42
N GLN A 116 14.86 1.99 -28.65
CA GLN A 116 16.03 1.24 -29.10
C GLN A 116 17.21 2.22 -29.04
N VAL A 117 18.09 2.03 -28.05
CA VAL A 117 19.42 2.63 -28.02
C VAL A 117 20.40 1.55 -28.42
#